data_AF-W6JNA5-F1
#
_entry.id   AF-W6JNA5-F1
#
_cell.length_a   1.000
_cell.length_b   1.000
_cell.length_c   1.000
_cell.angle_alpha   90.00
_cell.angle_beta   90.00
_cell.angle_gamma   90.00
#
_symmetry.space_group_name_H-M   'P 1'
#
loop_
_entity.id
_entity.type
_entity.pdbx_description
1 polymer ?
#
loop_
_entity_poly.entity_id
_entity_poly.type
_entity_poly.pdbx_seq_one_letter_code
_entity_poly.pdbx_strand_id
1 'polypeptide(L)'
;MSTKLILSFSLCLMVLSCSAQLWPWQKGQGSRPHHGRQQHQFQHQCDIQRLTASEPSRRVRSEAGVAEIWDHDTPEFRCTGFVAVRVVIQPGGLLLPSYSNAPYITFVEQGRGVQGVVIPGCPETFQSDSEFEYPQSQRGRHSRQSESEEESSRGDQHQKIFRIREGDVIPSPAGVVQWTHNDGNDDLISVTLLDANSYHNQLDENVRSFFLAGQSQRETREEGSDRQSRESDDDEALLRANILSGFQDEILHELFRDVDPETISKLRGENDQRGFIVQAQDLKLRVPQDFEEEYERERGDRRRGQGGSGRSNGVEQGFCNLKFRRNFNTPTTTDVFNPRAGRINTVNSNSLPILEFLQLSAQHVVLYKNAIIGPRWNLNAHSALYVTRGEGRVQVVGDEGKSVFDDKVQRGQILVVPQGFAVVLKAGREGLEWVELKNSGNAITSPIGGRTSVLRAIPVEVLANSYDISTKEAYKLKNGRQEVEVFRPFQSRDEKERERFSIV
;
A
#
# COMPACT_ATOMS: atom_id res chain seq x y z
N MET A 1 -38.74 -75.88 11.72
CA MET A 1 -37.29 -75.64 11.59
C MET A 1 -36.98 -75.45 10.12
N SER A 2 -36.23 -74.39 9.77
CA SER A 2 -35.79 -74.01 8.41
C SER A 2 -36.90 -73.69 7.40
N THR A 3 -36.87 -72.65 6.57
CA THR A 3 -35.78 -71.78 6.12
C THR A 3 -36.43 -70.51 5.57
N LYS A 4 -36.27 -69.38 6.25
CA LYS A 4 -36.47 -68.03 5.69
C LYS A 4 -35.13 -67.55 5.14
N LEU A 5 -34.81 -67.94 3.92
CA LEU A 5 -33.77 -67.32 3.10
C LEU A 5 -34.37 -67.19 1.71
N ILE A 6 -34.72 -65.97 1.30
CA ILE A 6 -34.90 -65.50 -0.09
C ILE A 6 -35.32 -64.00 -0.12
N LEU A 7 -35.65 -63.38 1.01
CA LEU A 7 -36.08 -61.96 1.06
C LEU A 7 -35.05 -60.96 1.62
N SER A 8 -33.75 -61.31 1.68
CA SER A 8 -32.70 -60.34 2.07
C SER A 8 -31.77 -59.89 0.93
N PHE A 9 -32.00 -60.33 -0.31
CA PHE A 9 -31.12 -59.96 -1.44
C PHE A 9 -31.66 -58.83 -2.33
N SER A 10 -32.88 -58.34 -2.08
CA SER A 10 -33.46 -57.22 -2.85
C SER A 10 -33.38 -55.85 -2.16
N LEU A 11 -32.86 -55.79 -0.92
CA LEU A 11 -32.68 -54.52 -0.19
C LEU A 11 -31.21 -54.06 -0.09
N CYS A 12 -30.27 -54.78 -0.72
CA CYS A 12 -28.85 -54.39 -0.81
C CYS A 12 -28.43 -53.83 -2.19
N LEU A 13 -29.34 -53.79 -3.16
CA LEU A 13 -29.06 -53.31 -4.53
C LEU A 13 -29.62 -51.91 -4.84
N MET A 14 -30.20 -51.23 -3.85
CA MET A 14 -30.65 -49.82 -3.94
C MET A 14 -29.83 -48.86 -3.06
N VAL A 15 -28.61 -49.27 -2.66
CA VAL A 15 -27.65 -48.43 -1.93
C VAL A 15 -26.28 -48.33 -2.65
N LEU A 16 -26.14 -48.94 -3.83
CA LEU A 16 -24.89 -48.96 -4.61
C LEU A 16 -24.99 -48.29 -5.99
N SER A 17 -25.96 -47.38 -6.17
CA SER A 17 -26.13 -46.57 -7.38
C SER A 17 -26.09 -45.06 -7.10
N CYS A 18 -25.16 -44.63 -6.23
CA CYS A 18 -24.80 -43.22 -6.04
C CYS A 18 -23.28 -43.01 -6.18
N SER A 19 -22.71 -43.58 -7.25
CA SER A 19 -21.27 -43.51 -7.55
C SER A 19 -21.04 -43.43 -9.05
N ALA A 20 -21.54 -42.39 -9.70
CA ALA A 20 -21.04 -41.99 -11.01
C ALA A 20 -21.33 -40.49 -11.23
N GLN A 21 -20.28 -39.76 -11.60
CA GLN A 21 -20.27 -38.38 -12.12
C GLN A 21 -20.26 -37.25 -11.08
N LEU A 22 -19.32 -37.35 -10.14
CA LEU A 22 -18.56 -36.17 -9.73
C LEU A 22 -17.50 -35.94 -10.82
N TRP A 23 -17.77 -35.05 -11.77
CA TRP A 23 -16.69 -34.40 -12.51
C TRP A 23 -15.77 -33.74 -11.50
N PRO A 24 -14.46 -34.05 -11.49
CA PRO A 24 -13.52 -33.12 -10.88
C PRO A 24 -13.56 -31.89 -11.78
N TRP A 25 -14.15 -30.81 -11.27
CA TRP A 25 -13.76 -29.48 -11.69
C TRP A 25 -12.25 -29.39 -11.46
N GLN A 26 -11.47 -29.64 -12.52
CA GLN A 26 -10.14 -29.12 -12.65
C GLN A 26 -10.28 -27.59 -12.55
N LYS A 27 -10.24 -27.06 -11.32
CA LYS A 27 -9.68 -25.72 -11.13
C LYS A 27 -8.31 -25.82 -11.77
N GLY A 28 -8.16 -25.12 -12.88
CA GLY A 28 -6.94 -25.07 -13.65
C GLY A 28 -5.77 -24.97 -12.70
N GLN A 29 -4.91 -25.97 -12.75
CA GLN A 29 -3.50 -25.74 -12.53
C GLN A 29 -3.10 -24.71 -13.59
N GLY A 30 -3.32 -23.42 -13.26
CA GLY A 30 -2.51 -22.35 -13.82
C GLY A 30 -1.11 -22.73 -13.43
N SER A 31 -0.38 -23.24 -14.41
CA SER A 31 1.02 -23.59 -14.32
C SER A 31 1.72 -22.39 -13.72
N ARG A 32 2.07 -22.46 -12.43
CA ARG A 32 3.10 -21.58 -11.88
C ARG A 32 4.32 -21.82 -12.76
N PRO A 33 4.87 -20.81 -13.43
CA PRO A 33 6.16 -20.99 -14.07
C PRO A 33 7.11 -21.40 -12.95
N HIS A 34 7.65 -22.60 -13.05
CA HIS A 34 8.79 -23.00 -12.24
C HIS A 34 9.92 -22.02 -12.59
N HIS A 35 10.11 -20.98 -11.78
CA HIS A 35 11.32 -20.17 -11.74
C HIS A 35 12.49 -21.01 -11.18
N GLY A 36 12.82 -22.12 -11.84
CA GLY A 36 13.97 -22.97 -11.52
C GLY A 36 15.31 -22.32 -11.91
N ARG A 37 15.30 -21.08 -12.41
CA ARG A 37 16.50 -20.35 -12.85
C ARG A 37 16.84 -19.10 -12.01
N GLN A 38 15.95 -18.64 -11.12
CA GLN A 38 16.21 -17.49 -10.24
C GLN A 38 16.72 -17.89 -8.85
N GLN A 39 16.56 -19.15 -8.42
CA GLN A 39 16.96 -19.60 -7.08
C GLN A 39 18.47 -19.55 -6.78
N HIS A 40 19.33 -19.44 -7.78
CA HIS A 40 20.78 -19.39 -7.57
C HIS A 40 21.34 -17.98 -7.33
N GLN A 41 20.58 -16.91 -7.59
CA GLN A 41 21.08 -15.53 -7.42
C GLN A 41 20.72 -14.92 -6.05
N PHE A 42 19.72 -15.47 -5.36
CA PHE A 42 19.27 -15.03 -4.02
C PHE A 42 20.10 -15.59 -2.85
N GLN A 43 21.16 -16.38 -3.10
CA GLN A 43 21.76 -17.23 -2.07
C GLN A 43 22.43 -16.47 -0.91
N HIS A 44 22.65 -15.15 -1.03
CA HIS A 44 23.24 -14.31 0.03
C HIS A 44 22.66 -12.89 0.17
N GLN A 45 21.62 -12.49 -0.60
CA GLN A 45 21.14 -11.10 -0.58
C GLN A 45 20.53 -10.68 0.78
N CYS A 46 20.02 -11.64 1.55
CA CYS A 46 19.41 -11.40 2.86
C CYS A 46 20.27 -11.85 4.06
N ASP A 47 21.56 -12.13 3.85
CA ASP A 47 22.51 -12.35 4.95
C ASP A 47 22.91 -11.00 5.57
N ILE A 48 22.03 -10.49 6.46
CA ILE A 48 22.15 -9.15 7.02
C ILE A 48 22.70 -9.22 8.44
N GLN A 49 23.90 -8.67 8.62
CA GLN A 49 24.55 -8.58 9.93
C GLN A 49 24.12 -7.35 10.74
N ARG A 50 23.67 -6.30 10.06
CA ARG A 50 23.23 -5.04 10.68
C ARG A 50 22.19 -4.34 9.80
N LEU A 51 21.08 -3.95 10.41
CA LEU A 51 20.07 -3.09 9.80
C LEU A 51 20.28 -1.63 10.24
N THR A 52 19.71 -0.69 9.49
CA THR A 52 19.62 0.71 9.86
C THR A 52 18.20 1.25 9.75
N ALA A 53 17.88 2.25 10.56
CA ALA A 53 16.70 3.09 10.35
C ALA A 53 17.14 4.25 9.45
N SER A 54 16.50 4.40 8.29
CA SER A 54 16.95 5.27 7.21
C SER A 54 16.01 6.44 6.99
N GLU A 55 16.58 7.59 6.66
CA GLU A 55 15.87 8.78 6.16
C GLU A 55 16.07 8.87 4.64
N PRO A 56 15.27 9.66 3.91
CA PRO A 56 15.52 9.89 2.49
C PRO A 56 16.92 10.46 2.27
N SER A 57 17.63 9.92 1.28
CA SER A 57 18.99 10.33 0.95
C SER A 57 19.04 11.32 -0.22
N ARG A 58 18.00 11.35 -1.07
CA ARG A 58 17.93 12.21 -2.26
C ARG A 58 16.65 13.01 -2.32
N ARG A 59 16.69 14.17 -2.97
CA ARG A 59 15.55 15.09 -3.13
C ARG A 59 15.51 15.63 -4.55
N VAL A 60 14.39 15.44 -5.23
CA VAL A 60 14.13 15.97 -6.58
C VAL A 60 13.06 17.05 -6.48
N ARG A 61 13.45 18.29 -6.80
CA ARG A 61 12.55 19.45 -6.73
C ARG A 61 11.72 19.57 -8.01
N SER A 62 10.54 20.14 -7.86
CA SER A 62 9.65 20.52 -8.96
C SER A 62 9.00 21.87 -8.62
N GLU A 63 8.30 22.45 -9.57
CA GLU A 63 7.67 23.77 -9.45
C GLU A 63 6.79 23.90 -8.21
N ALA A 64 5.95 22.90 -7.93
CA ALA A 64 4.96 22.93 -6.85
C ALA A 64 5.15 21.77 -5.84
N GLY A 65 6.37 21.27 -5.67
CA GLY A 65 6.62 20.17 -4.73
C GLY A 65 8.02 19.58 -4.75
N VAL A 66 8.20 18.51 -3.99
CA VAL A 66 9.45 17.74 -3.92
C VAL A 66 9.18 16.24 -3.75
N ALA A 67 9.97 15.41 -4.42
CA ALA A 67 10.04 13.98 -4.17
C ALA A 67 11.34 13.66 -3.42
N GLU A 68 11.25 12.92 -2.32
CA GLU A 68 12.36 12.48 -1.49
C GLU A 68 12.48 10.96 -1.59
N ILE A 69 13.67 10.46 -1.91
CA ILE A 69 13.90 9.05 -2.26
C ILE A 69 14.86 8.44 -1.23
N TRP A 70 14.54 7.24 -0.74
CA TRP A 70 15.43 6.46 0.11
C TRP A 70 16.47 5.71 -0.71
N ASP A 71 17.66 5.54 -0.14
CA ASP A 71 18.72 4.72 -0.74
C ASP A 71 18.34 3.23 -0.72
N HIS A 72 17.92 2.72 -1.88
CA HIS A 72 17.52 1.33 -2.07
C HIS A 72 18.69 0.40 -2.39
N ASP A 73 19.93 0.90 -2.46
CA ASP A 73 21.14 0.09 -2.67
C ASP A 73 21.69 -0.52 -1.37
N THR A 74 21.12 -0.15 -0.24
CA THR A 74 21.46 -0.73 1.06
C THR A 74 21.05 -2.21 1.15
N PRO A 75 21.78 -3.04 1.92
CA PRO A 75 21.52 -4.48 2.02
C PRO A 75 20.09 -4.83 2.38
N GLU A 76 19.47 -4.07 3.29
CA GLU A 76 18.09 -4.27 3.72
C GLU A 76 17.07 -4.05 2.60
N PHE A 77 17.20 -2.98 1.80
CA PHE A 77 16.26 -2.70 0.71
C PHE A 77 16.48 -3.66 -0.47
N ARG A 78 17.72 -4.02 -0.80
CA ARG A 78 18.03 -5.05 -1.81
C ARG A 78 17.49 -6.42 -1.43
N CYS A 79 17.65 -6.82 -0.16
CA CYS A 79 17.08 -8.07 0.34
C CYS A 79 15.56 -8.13 0.17
N THR A 80 14.85 -7.03 0.48
CA THR A 80 13.39 -7.04 0.45
C THR A 80 12.78 -6.65 -0.89
N GLY A 81 13.55 -6.04 -1.80
CA GLY A 81 13.07 -5.47 -3.05
C GLY A 81 12.18 -4.25 -2.85
N PHE A 82 12.31 -3.55 -1.72
CA PHE A 82 11.51 -2.36 -1.47
C PHE A 82 12.16 -1.13 -2.09
N VAL A 83 11.34 -0.22 -2.59
CA VAL A 83 11.75 1.15 -2.95
C VAL A 83 10.78 2.11 -2.27
N ALA A 84 11.30 3.14 -1.59
CA ALA A 84 10.48 4.09 -0.86
C ALA A 84 10.67 5.52 -1.39
N VAL A 85 9.55 6.23 -1.55
CA VAL A 85 9.51 7.62 -2.01
C VAL A 85 8.52 8.40 -1.16
N ARG A 86 8.88 9.61 -0.72
CA ARG A 86 7.98 10.55 -0.06
C ARG A 86 7.78 11.73 -0.98
N VAL A 87 6.53 12.05 -1.26
CA VAL A 87 6.14 13.15 -2.14
C VAL A 87 5.45 14.21 -1.31
N VAL A 88 5.88 15.46 -1.48
CA VAL A 88 5.28 16.65 -0.87
C VAL A 88 4.75 17.52 -2.01
N ILE A 89 3.43 17.73 -2.04
CA ILE A 89 2.74 18.54 -3.04
C ILE A 89 2.20 19.79 -2.35
N GLN A 90 2.64 20.96 -2.80
CA GLN A 90 2.20 22.24 -2.27
C GLN A 90 0.72 22.53 -2.63
N PRO A 91 0.04 23.46 -1.94
CA PRO A 91 -1.32 23.86 -2.29
C PRO A 91 -1.47 24.23 -3.77
N GLY A 92 -2.48 23.66 -4.42
CA GLY A 92 -2.71 23.79 -5.85
C GLY A 92 -1.72 23.03 -6.73
N GLY A 93 -0.82 22.21 -6.18
CA GLY A 93 0.13 21.41 -6.94
C GLY A 93 -0.52 20.16 -7.58
N LEU A 94 0.03 19.72 -8.71
CA LEU A 94 -0.39 18.52 -9.44
C LEU A 94 0.83 17.63 -9.70
N LEU A 95 0.86 16.46 -9.05
CA LEU A 95 1.75 15.37 -9.44
C LEU A 95 1.27 14.82 -10.78
N LEU A 96 2.13 14.95 -11.80
CA LEU A 96 1.80 14.64 -13.17
C LEU A 96 1.48 13.15 -13.39
N PRO A 97 0.64 12.81 -14.38
CA PRO A 97 0.27 11.43 -14.67
C PRO A 97 1.47 10.53 -14.96
N SER A 98 1.57 9.43 -14.24
CA SER A 98 2.60 8.41 -14.43
C SER A 98 2.13 7.01 -14.07
N TYR A 99 2.82 5.99 -14.57
CA TYR A 99 2.65 4.60 -14.14
C TYR A 99 4.02 4.00 -13.78
N SER A 100 4.03 2.91 -13.02
CA SER A 100 5.26 2.20 -12.65
C SER A 100 5.27 0.75 -13.15
N ASN A 101 6.45 0.17 -13.36
CA ASN A 101 6.60 -1.28 -13.60
C ASN A 101 6.37 -2.13 -12.34
N ALA A 102 6.41 -1.54 -11.14
CA ALA A 102 6.17 -2.22 -9.88
C ALA A 102 4.82 -1.80 -9.27
N PRO A 103 4.11 -2.70 -8.57
CA PRO A 103 2.96 -2.33 -7.76
C PRO A 103 3.42 -1.62 -6.50
N TYR A 104 2.56 -0.78 -5.94
CA TYR A 104 2.89 0.00 -4.76
C TYR A 104 1.70 0.30 -3.87
N ILE A 105 1.99 0.70 -2.64
CA ILE A 105 1.02 1.29 -1.72
C ILE A 105 1.48 2.70 -1.38
N THR A 106 0.59 3.68 -1.57
CA THR A 106 0.77 5.06 -1.11
C THR A 106 -0.03 5.29 0.18
N PHE A 107 0.62 5.79 1.21
CA PHE A 107 0.02 6.24 2.45
C PHE A 107 0.00 7.77 2.50
N VAL A 108 -1.16 8.38 2.74
CA VAL A 108 -1.29 9.83 2.91
C VAL A 108 -1.00 10.19 4.37
N GLU A 109 0.20 10.73 4.62
CA GLU A 109 0.64 11.14 5.96
C GLU A 109 -0.05 12.42 6.43
N GLN A 110 -0.24 13.39 5.53
CA GLN A 110 -0.80 14.70 5.87
C GLN A 110 -1.53 15.31 4.67
N GLY A 111 -2.54 16.13 4.94
CA GLY A 111 -3.22 16.93 3.93
C GLY A 111 -4.39 16.20 3.29
N ARG A 112 -4.89 16.77 2.19
CA ARG A 112 -6.01 16.24 1.40
C ARG A 112 -5.87 16.63 -0.05
N GLY A 113 -6.58 15.92 -0.93
CA GLY A 113 -6.53 16.20 -2.36
C GLY A 113 -7.50 15.36 -3.17
N VAL A 114 -7.19 15.26 -4.46
CA VAL A 114 -7.90 14.44 -5.45
C VAL A 114 -6.90 13.49 -6.10
N GLN A 115 -7.28 12.22 -6.21
CA GLN A 115 -6.52 11.17 -6.89
C GLN A 115 -7.27 10.70 -8.13
N GLY A 116 -6.57 10.66 -9.26
CA GLY A 116 -7.01 9.96 -10.45
C GLY A 116 -6.32 8.61 -10.60
N VAL A 117 -7.08 7.62 -11.09
CA VAL A 117 -6.59 6.30 -11.48
C VAL A 117 -7.20 5.98 -12.82
N VAL A 118 -6.36 5.82 -13.85
CA VAL A 118 -6.79 5.57 -15.22
C VAL A 118 -6.56 4.09 -15.54
N ILE A 119 -7.66 3.35 -15.61
CA ILE A 119 -7.69 1.91 -15.86
C ILE A 119 -7.87 1.69 -17.37
N PRO A 120 -6.90 1.06 -18.05
CA PRO A 120 -7.00 0.82 -19.49
C PRO A 120 -8.26 0.01 -19.86
N GLY A 121 -8.99 0.48 -20.87
CA GLY A 121 -10.21 -0.16 -21.36
C GLY A 121 -11.49 0.14 -20.57
N CYS A 122 -11.40 0.92 -19.48
CA CYS A 122 -12.57 1.40 -18.75
C CYS A 122 -13.10 2.70 -19.35
N PRO A 123 -14.43 2.87 -19.45
CA PRO A 123 -15.02 4.09 -20.02
C PRO A 123 -14.95 5.28 -19.05
N GLU A 124 -15.07 6.48 -19.60
CA GLU A 124 -15.24 7.74 -18.88
C GLU A 124 -16.63 7.77 -18.23
N THR A 125 -16.67 7.45 -16.94
CA THR A 125 -17.93 7.34 -16.17
C THR A 125 -18.28 8.62 -15.42
N PHE A 126 -17.39 9.60 -15.37
CA PHE A 126 -17.64 10.92 -14.81
C PHE A 126 -17.80 11.88 -15.97
N GLN A 127 -18.94 12.55 -16.03
CA GLN A 127 -19.30 13.48 -17.09
C GLN A 127 -19.71 14.79 -16.45
N SER A 128 -19.31 15.91 -17.06
CA SER A 128 -19.78 17.23 -16.64
C SER A 128 -20.93 17.68 -17.54
N ASP A 129 -22.01 18.20 -16.93
CA ASP A 129 -23.19 18.61 -17.66
C ASP A 129 -22.92 19.84 -18.52
N SER A 130 -22.84 19.65 -19.83
CA SER A 130 -23.25 20.65 -20.82
C SER A 130 -24.56 20.27 -21.54
N GLU A 131 -25.20 19.14 -21.16
CA GLU A 131 -26.35 18.58 -21.90
C GLU A 131 -27.66 18.44 -21.11
N PHE A 132 -27.68 18.70 -19.80
CA PHE A 132 -28.90 18.66 -18.98
C PHE A 132 -29.52 20.05 -18.70
N GLU A 133 -29.52 20.95 -19.69
CA GLU A 133 -30.49 22.05 -19.68
C GLU A 133 -31.80 21.57 -20.31
N TYR A 134 -32.81 21.36 -19.46
CA TYR A 134 -34.19 21.17 -19.90
C TYR A 134 -34.58 22.27 -20.91
N PRO A 135 -35.24 21.96 -22.05
CA PRO A 135 -35.68 22.98 -22.98
C PRO A 135 -36.90 23.71 -22.42
N GLN A 136 -36.69 24.63 -21.47
CA GLN A 136 -37.68 25.64 -21.12
C GLN A 136 -37.35 26.93 -21.87
N SER A 137 -37.96 27.03 -23.06
CA SER A 137 -38.54 28.25 -23.61
C SER A 137 -37.96 29.58 -23.11
N GLN A 138 -37.16 30.24 -23.95
CA GLN A 138 -37.46 31.61 -24.35
C GLN A 138 -36.62 32.07 -25.54
N ARG A 139 -37.32 32.56 -26.57
CA ARG A 139 -36.80 33.33 -27.70
C ARG A 139 -36.08 34.57 -27.18
N GLY A 140 -34.84 34.79 -27.58
CA GLY A 140 -34.12 36.04 -27.40
C GLY A 140 -32.96 36.13 -28.37
N ARG A 141 -33.11 36.96 -29.40
CA ARG A 141 -32.19 37.22 -30.51
C ARG A 141 -31.06 38.14 -30.03
N HIS A 142 -29.79 37.78 -30.30
CA HIS A 142 -28.54 38.59 -30.44
C HIS A 142 -27.38 37.64 -30.07
N SER A 143 -26.23 37.53 -30.73
CA SER A 143 -25.58 38.19 -31.86
C SER A 143 -24.41 37.28 -32.28
N ARG A 144 -24.09 37.22 -33.57
CA ARG A 144 -22.87 36.60 -34.09
C ARG A 144 -21.64 37.27 -33.48
N GLN A 145 -20.91 36.59 -32.59
CA GLN A 145 -19.54 36.94 -32.21
C GLN A 145 -18.83 35.69 -31.65
N SER A 146 -17.64 35.43 -32.20
CA SER A 146 -16.57 34.52 -31.77
C SER A 146 -16.87 33.02 -31.65
N GLU A 147 -16.60 32.28 -32.74
CA GLU A 147 -16.40 30.81 -32.78
C GLU A 147 -15.16 30.33 -31.99
N SER A 148 -14.49 31.18 -31.20
CA SER A 148 -13.26 30.85 -30.47
C SER A 148 -13.45 30.56 -28.98
N GLU A 149 -14.65 30.73 -28.43
CA GLU A 149 -14.93 30.46 -27.00
C GLU A 149 -15.95 29.32 -26.77
N GLU A 150 -16.60 28.83 -27.84
CA GLU A 150 -17.65 27.80 -27.75
C GLU A 150 -17.14 26.37 -27.44
N GLU A 151 -15.85 26.06 -27.67
CA GLU A 151 -15.29 24.75 -27.31
C GLU A 151 -15.08 24.55 -25.80
N SER A 152 -14.96 25.64 -25.04
CA SER A 152 -14.83 25.58 -23.57
C SER A 152 -16.11 25.14 -22.85
N SER A 153 -17.24 25.07 -23.58
CA SER A 153 -18.56 24.69 -23.08
C SER A 153 -18.97 23.25 -23.43
N ARG A 154 -18.12 22.47 -24.10
CA ARG A 154 -18.36 21.02 -24.24
C ARG A 154 -17.99 20.35 -22.92
N GLY A 155 -18.95 19.69 -22.29
CA GLY A 155 -18.73 18.94 -21.06
C GLY A 155 -17.55 17.97 -21.20
N ASP A 156 -16.72 17.93 -20.17
CA ASP A 156 -15.62 16.97 -20.01
C ASP A 156 -16.14 15.59 -19.57
N GLN A 157 -15.43 14.54 -20.00
CA GLN A 157 -15.67 13.17 -19.61
C GLN A 157 -14.33 12.53 -19.21
N HIS A 158 -14.28 11.92 -18.03
CA HIS A 158 -13.09 11.24 -17.54
C HIS A 158 -13.43 10.01 -16.69
N GLN A 159 -12.42 9.19 -16.37
CA GLN A 159 -12.61 8.08 -15.43
C GLN A 159 -12.83 8.56 -13.99
N LYS A 160 -13.24 7.63 -13.12
CA LYS A 160 -13.51 7.91 -11.70
C LYS A 160 -12.28 8.51 -11.02
N ILE A 161 -12.48 9.66 -10.40
CA ILE A 161 -11.54 10.30 -9.47
C ILE A 161 -12.12 10.24 -8.06
N PHE A 162 -11.27 10.29 -7.03
CA PHE A 162 -11.71 10.20 -5.64
C PHE A 162 -10.94 11.13 -4.72
N ARG A 163 -11.59 11.52 -3.62
CA ARG A 163 -10.98 12.31 -2.55
C ARG A 163 -10.00 11.47 -1.73
N ILE A 164 -8.87 12.08 -1.41
CA ILE A 164 -7.85 11.51 -0.52
C ILE A 164 -7.60 12.46 0.65
N ARG A 165 -7.24 11.89 1.80
CA ARG A 165 -6.95 12.61 3.05
C ARG A 165 -5.99 11.83 3.94
N GLU A 166 -5.45 12.48 4.96
CA GLU A 166 -4.63 11.84 6.01
C GLU A 166 -5.24 10.50 6.47
N GLY A 167 -4.37 9.48 6.51
CA GLY A 167 -4.73 8.12 6.89
C GLY A 167 -5.17 7.23 5.74
N ASP A 168 -5.34 7.76 4.52
CA ASP A 168 -5.68 6.94 3.35
C ASP A 168 -4.49 6.08 2.90
N VAL A 169 -4.82 4.83 2.56
CA VAL A 169 -3.95 3.83 1.95
C VAL A 169 -4.48 3.55 0.55
N ILE A 170 -3.63 3.74 -0.44
CA ILE A 170 -3.97 3.71 -1.86
C ILE A 170 -3.07 2.66 -2.54
N PRO A 171 -3.55 1.43 -2.73
CA PRO A 171 -2.85 0.44 -3.54
C PRO A 171 -2.96 0.72 -5.04
N SER A 172 -1.85 0.52 -5.74
CA SER A 172 -1.72 0.86 -7.15
C SER A 172 -1.05 -0.27 -7.93
N PRO A 173 -1.70 -0.81 -8.97
CA PRO A 173 -1.10 -1.81 -9.84
C PRO A 173 0.03 -1.26 -10.70
N ALA A 174 0.97 -2.14 -11.05
CA ALA A 174 1.93 -1.87 -12.11
C ALA A 174 1.20 -1.55 -13.44
N GLY A 175 1.70 -0.57 -14.18
CA GLY A 175 1.17 -0.14 -15.48
C GLY A 175 -0.09 0.73 -15.44
N VAL A 176 -0.70 0.95 -14.27
CA VAL A 176 -1.89 1.80 -14.14
C VAL A 176 -1.47 3.25 -13.92
N VAL A 177 -1.99 4.15 -14.74
CA VAL A 177 -1.66 5.59 -14.68
C VAL A 177 -2.37 6.25 -13.51
N GLN A 178 -1.62 7.05 -12.76
CA GLN A 178 -2.09 7.79 -11.59
C GLN A 178 -1.59 9.23 -11.60
N TRP A 179 -2.39 10.13 -11.04
CA TRP A 179 -2.04 11.54 -10.80
C TRP A 179 -2.72 12.03 -9.52
N THR A 180 -2.11 13.03 -8.88
CA THR A 180 -2.57 13.52 -7.58
C THR A 180 -2.55 15.04 -7.56
N HIS A 181 -3.69 15.65 -7.22
CA HIS A 181 -3.81 17.10 -7.07
C HIS A 181 -4.05 17.47 -5.61
N ASN A 182 -3.30 18.45 -5.10
CA ASN A 182 -3.54 19.04 -3.80
C ASN A 182 -4.48 20.25 -3.95
N ASP A 183 -5.76 20.08 -3.63
CA ASP A 183 -6.73 21.18 -3.52
C ASP A 183 -7.02 21.56 -2.05
N GLY A 184 -6.15 21.14 -1.14
CA GLY A 184 -6.09 21.61 0.23
C GLY A 184 -5.32 22.92 0.38
N ASN A 185 -5.32 23.44 1.62
CA ASN A 185 -4.59 24.67 1.98
C ASN A 185 -3.20 24.37 2.57
N ASP A 186 -2.96 23.13 2.98
CA ASP A 186 -1.71 22.66 3.56
C ASP A 186 -0.98 21.76 2.55
N ASP A 187 0.31 21.53 2.77
CA ASP A 187 1.06 20.53 2.00
C ASP A 187 0.40 19.14 2.12
N LEU A 188 0.22 18.49 0.98
CA LEU A 188 -0.17 17.09 0.87
C LEU A 188 1.09 16.23 0.86
N ILE A 189 1.27 15.43 1.91
CA ILE A 189 2.44 14.57 2.10
C ILE A 189 2.01 13.12 2.01
N SER A 190 2.64 12.37 1.10
CA SER A 190 2.40 10.94 0.94
C SER A 190 3.71 10.15 0.91
N VAL A 191 3.69 8.95 1.49
CA VAL A 191 4.81 7.99 1.43
C VAL A 191 4.38 6.77 0.65
N THR A 192 5.15 6.42 -0.36
CA THR A 192 4.91 5.31 -1.28
C THR A 192 5.98 4.25 -1.10
N LEU A 193 5.56 2.99 -0.97
CA LEU A 193 6.45 1.83 -1.02
C LEU A 193 6.11 0.98 -2.24
N LEU A 194 7.10 0.78 -3.09
CA LEU A 194 7.03 -0.04 -4.29
C LEU A 194 7.71 -1.38 -4.04
N ASP A 195 7.17 -2.45 -4.62
CA ASP A 195 7.71 -3.81 -4.55
C ASP A 195 8.38 -4.19 -5.88
N ALA A 196 9.69 -3.94 -5.96
CA ALA A 196 10.50 -4.20 -7.14
C ALA A 196 10.57 -5.69 -7.49
N ASN A 197 10.51 -6.56 -6.48
CA ASN A 197 10.58 -8.02 -6.62
C ASN A 197 9.22 -8.66 -6.90
N SER A 198 8.17 -7.85 -7.06
CA SER A 198 6.84 -8.34 -7.38
C SER A 198 6.81 -9.05 -8.72
N TYR A 199 6.04 -10.14 -8.84
CA TYR A 199 5.86 -10.85 -10.11
C TYR A 199 5.17 -10.01 -11.21
N HIS A 200 4.57 -8.87 -10.83
CA HIS A 200 4.04 -7.89 -11.78
C HIS A 200 5.14 -7.12 -12.51
N ASN A 201 6.31 -6.98 -11.87
CA ASN A 201 7.49 -6.38 -12.49
C ASN A 201 8.25 -7.45 -13.27
N GLN A 202 8.13 -7.41 -14.60
CA GLN A 202 8.76 -8.37 -15.51
C GLN A 202 10.06 -7.87 -16.13
N LEU A 203 10.53 -6.69 -15.73
CA LEU A 203 11.73 -6.07 -16.32
C LEU A 203 12.99 -6.58 -15.63
N ASP A 204 13.24 -6.09 -14.41
CA ASP A 204 14.39 -6.38 -13.56
C ASP A 204 14.10 -5.84 -12.14
N GLU A 205 15.08 -5.88 -11.24
CA GLU A 205 14.94 -5.43 -9.84
C GLU A 205 14.85 -3.89 -9.70
N ASN A 206 14.90 -3.12 -10.79
CA ASN A 206 14.81 -1.66 -10.74
C ASN A 206 13.36 -1.18 -10.93
N VAL A 207 12.97 -0.24 -10.06
CA VAL A 207 11.67 0.44 -10.17
C VAL A 207 11.81 1.67 -11.07
N ARG A 208 10.85 1.83 -11.96
CA ARG A 208 10.77 2.91 -12.96
C ARG A 208 9.42 3.58 -12.85
N SER A 209 9.40 4.90 -12.98
CA SER A 209 8.16 5.65 -13.22
C SER A 209 8.17 6.23 -14.62
N PHE A 210 7.13 5.92 -15.37
CA PHE A 210 6.93 6.34 -16.75
C PHE A 210 5.92 7.49 -16.73
N PHE A 211 6.42 8.72 -16.80
CA PHE A 211 5.59 9.92 -16.85
C PHE A 211 4.99 10.10 -18.24
N LEU A 212 3.74 10.57 -18.30
CA LEU A 212 3.08 10.98 -19.54
C LEU A 212 3.27 12.46 -19.86
N ALA A 213 3.76 13.24 -18.90
CA ALA A 213 4.03 14.66 -19.04
C ALA A 213 5.18 15.09 -18.12
N GLY A 214 5.74 16.28 -18.37
CA GLY A 214 6.85 16.83 -17.59
C GLY A 214 8.20 16.30 -18.05
N GLN A 215 9.26 16.82 -17.44
CA GLN A 215 10.63 16.53 -17.82
C GLN A 215 11.52 16.50 -16.58
N SER A 216 12.54 15.64 -16.58
CA SER A 216 13.53 15.68 -15.51
C SER A 216 14.26 17.02 -15.55
N GLN A 217 14.28 17.72 -14.41
CA GLN A 217 15.21 18.82 -14.25
C GLN A 217 16.60 18.21 -14.24
N ARG A 218 17.37 18.39 -15.31
CA ARG A 218 18.81 18.12 -15.26
C ARG A 218 19.35 18.98 -14.12
N GLU A 219 19.80 18.36 -13.04
CA GLU A 219 20.59 19.09 -12.05
C GLU A 219 21.76 19.70 -12.80
N THR A 220 21.78 21.03 -12.86
CA THR A 220 22.92 21.76 -13.42
C THR A 220 24.10 21.41 -12.53
N ARG A 221 24.98 20.53 -13.01
CA ARG A 221 26.27 20.26 -12.38
C ARG A 221 26.95 21.60 -12.16
N GLU A 222 27.05 22.05 -10.92
CA GLU A 222 28.02 23.07 -10.56
C GLU A 222 29.40 22.50 -10.89
N GLU A 223 30.04 23.06 -11.93
CA GLU A 223 31.40 22.76 -12.35
C GLU A 223 32.36 23.08 -11.20
N GLY A 224 32.58 22.13 -10.29
CA GLY A 224 33.40 22.43 -9.12
C GLY A 224 33.72 21.30 -8.14
N SER A 225 33.35 20.04 -8.39
CA SER A 225 33.88 18.95 -7.56
C SER A 225 34.18 17.68 -8.33
N ASP A 226 35.48 17.39 -8.46
CA ASP A 226 36.04 16.09 -8.80
C ASP A 226 35.69 15.08 -7.69
N ARG A 227 34.47 14.55 -7.73
CA ARG A 227 34.16 13.26 -7.13
C ARG A 227 33.49 12.41 -8.20
N GLN A 228 34.23 11.41 -8.65
CA GLN A 228 33.67 10.20 -9.26
C GLN A 228 32.72 9.53 -8.27
N SER A 229 31.51 10.05 -8.10
CA SER A 229 30.37 9.21 -7.73
C SER A 229 29.98 8.48 -9.01
N ARG A 230 30.30 7.19 -9.06
CA ARG A 230 29.51 6.25 -9.85
C ARG A 230 28.11 6.24 -9.22
N GLU A 231 27.30 7.24 -9.54
CA GLU A 231 25.84 7.09 -9.40
C GLU A 231 25.47 5.99 -10.38
N SER A 232 24.95 4.88 -9.85
CA SER A 232 24.38 3.80 -10.63
C SER A 232 23.34 4.38 -11.61
N ASP A 233 23.43 4.03 -12.89
CA ASP A 233 22.43 4.34 -13.93
C ASP A 233 20.99 3.89 -13.55
N ASP A 234 20.87 3.08 -12.49
CA ASP A 234 19.64 2.50 -11.95
C ASP A 234 18.81 3.51 -11.13
N ASP A 235 19.43 4.44 -10.41
CA ASP A 235 18.69 5.35 -9.49
C ASP A 235 18.09 6.56 -10.21
N GLU A 236 18.66 6.93 -11.37
CA GLU A 236 18.08 7.92 -12.29
C GLU A 236 16.84 7.38 -13.02
N ALA A 237 16.44 6.12 -12.78
CA ALA A 237 15.32 5.46 -13.45
C ALA A 237 13.94 5.78 -12.86
N LEU A 238 13.89 6.21 -11.59
CA LEU A 238 12.62 6.48 -10.91
C LEU A 238 11.88 7.71 -11.43
N LEU A 239 12.61 8.76 -11.87
CA LEU A 239 12.06 10.06 -12.26
C LEU A 239 12.67 10.55 -13.57
N ARG A 240 12.42 9.81 -14.67
CA ARG A 240 12.91 10.14 -16.03
C ARG A 240 11.96 11.05 -16.80
N ALA A 241 12.45 11.55 -17.94
CA ALA A 241 11.68 12.26 -18.97
C ALA A 241 10.36 11.54 -19.31
N ASN A 242 9.34 12.31 -19.71
CA ASN A 242 8.08 11.71 -20.15
C ASN A 242 8.28 10.80 -21.37
N ILE A 243 7.46 9.76 -21.49
CA ILE A 243 7.60 8.74 -22.55
C ILE A 243 7.34 9.29 -23.96
N LEU A 244 6.57 10.38 -24.08
CA LEU A 244 6.18 10.96 -25.36
C LEU A 244 7.36 11.67 -26.03
N SER A 245 8.30 12.19 -25.24
CA SER A 245 9.56 12.77 -25.72
C SER A 245 10.41 11.80 -26.56
N GLY A 246 10.27 10.48 -26.32
CA GLY A 246 11.03 9.43 -26.99
C GLY A 246 10.49 9.01 -28.37
N PHE A 247 9.28 9.42 -28.74
CA PHE A 247 8.74 9.15 -30.07
C PHE A 247 9.25 10.17 -31.09
N GLN A 248 9.35 9.74 -32.35
CA GLN A 248 9.68 10.62 -33.46
C GLN A 248 8.57 11.65 -33.64
N ASP A 249 8.98 12.90 -33.89
CA ASP A 249 8.08 14.04 -34.01
C ASP A 249 7.07 13.84 -35.14
N GLU A 250 7.53 13.31 -36.27
CA GLU A 250 6.71 13.04 -37.46
C GLU A 250 5.60 12.02 -37.18
N ILE A 251 5.87 11.01 -36.35
CA ILE A 251 4.88 9.98 -35.98
C ILE A 251 3.80 10.59 -35.07
N LEU A 252 4.19 11.42 -34.11
CA LEU A 252 3.24 12.09 -33.23
C LEU A 252 2.35 13.06 -34.01
N HIS A 253 2.94 13.79 -34.95
CA HIS A 253 2.21 14.65 -35.87
C HIS A 253 1.22 13.90 -36.76
N GLU A 254 1.58 12.70 -37.24
CA GLU A 254 0.67 11.88 -38.03
C GLU A 254 -0.49 11.34 -37.18
N LEU A 255 -0.19 10.89 -35.95
CA LEU A 255 -1.17 10.33 -35.01
C LEU A 255 -2.16 11.39 -34.52
N PHE A 256 -1.66 12.58 -34.19
CA PHE A 256 -2.41 13.72 -33.70
C PHE A 256 -2.57 14.79 -34.78
N ARG A 257 -2.96 14.38 -36.00
CA ARG A 257 -3.01 15.26 -37.18
C ARG A 257 -3.84 16.53 -37.01
N ASP A 258 -4.89 16.47 -36.20
CA ASP A 258 -5.78 17.59 -35.94
C ASP A 258 -5.29 18.52 -34.82
N VAL A 259 -4.11 18.24 -34.25
CA VAL A 259 -3.45 19.03 -33.19
C VAL A 259 -2.31 19.85 -33.79
N ASP A 260 -2.18 21.10 -33.38
CA ASP A 260 -1.15 21.99 -33.89
C ASP A 260 0.27 21.57 -33.45
N PRO A 261 1.31 21.89 -34.25
CA PRO A 261 2.68 21.53 -33.91
C PRO A 261 3.23 22.03 -32.59
N GLU A 262 2.79 23.21 -32.14
CA GLU A 262 3.25 23.76 -30.87
C GLU A 262 2.73 22.91 -29.71
N THR A 263 1.49 22.43 -29.80
CA THR A 263 0.91 21.50 -28.82
C THR A 263 1.64 20.15 -28.81
N ILE A 264 2.09 19.63 -29.95
CA ILE A 264 2.89 18.40 -30.00
C ILE A 264 4.27 18.61 -29.34
N SER A 265 4.94 19.73 -29.57
CA SER A 265 6.20 20.05 -28.87
C SER A 265 6.00 20.17 -27.36
N LYS A 266 4.88 20.76 -26.90
CA LYS A 266 4.50 20.81 -25.47
C LYS A 266 4.23 19.42 -24.89
N LEU A 267 3.55 18.54 -25.64
CA LEU A 267 3.28 17.16 -25.25
C LEU A 267 4.59 16.38 -25.00
N ARG A 268 5.61 16.62 -25.83
CA ARG A 268 6.95 16.03 -25.68
C ARG A 268 7.76 16.67 -24.56
N GLY A 269 7.36 17.83 -24.03
CA GLY A 269 8.02 18.49 -22.90
C GLY A 269 9.39 19.10 -23.23
N GLU A 270 9.67 19.44 -24.48
CA GLU A 270 11.00 19.87 -24.96
C GLU A 270 11.57 21.10 -24.24
N ASN A 271 10.69 21.97 -23.71
CA ASN A 271 11.06 23.18 -22.98
C ASN A 271 10.43 23.25 -21.58
N ASP A 272 9.93 22.13 -21.06
CA ASP A 272 9.32 22.10 -19.73
C ASP A 272 10.40 21.95 -18.65
N GLN A 273 10.51 22.94 -17.77
CA GLN A 273 11.45 22.93 -16.64
C GLN A 273 10.74 22.80 -15.29
N ARG A 274 9.42 22.55 -15.28
CA ARG A 274 8.63 22.53 -14.04
C ARG A 274 8.80 21.23 -13.25
N GLY A 275 9.42 20.21 -13.83
CA GLY A 275 9.61 18.91 -13.19
C GLY A 275 8.35 18.05 -13.28
N PHE A 276 8.08 17.28 -12.21
CA PHE A 276 6.98 16.30 -12.17
C PHE A 276 5.80 16.71 -11.28
N ILE A 277 5.95 17.82 -10.53
CA ILE A 277 4.89 18.41 -9.71
C ILE A 277 4.74 19.87 -10.14
N VAL A 278 3.65 20.16 -10.85
CA VAL A 278 3.40 21.48 -11.47
C VAL A 278 2.35 22.26 -10.71
N GLN A 279 2.37 23.58 -10.82
CA GLN A 279 1.34 24.43 -10.24
C GLN A 279 0.06 24.41 -11.10
N ALA A 280 -1.09 24.10 -10.49
CA ALA A 280 -2.40 24.01 -11.13
C ALA A 280 -3.51 24.57 -10.22
N GLN A 281 -3.47 25.87 -9.90
CA GLN A 281 -4.36 26.50 -8.91
C GLN A 281 -5.85 26.52 -9.30
N ASP A 282 -6.17 26.51 -10.59
CA ASP A 282 -7.55 26.65 -11.09
C ASP A 282 -8.12 25.34 -11.67
N LEU A 283 -7.67 24.19 -11.18
CA LEU A 283 -8.10 22.89 -11.70
C LEU A 283 -9.58 22.61 -11.33
N LYS A 284 -10.47 22.71 -12.31
CA LYS A 284 -11.92 22.50 -12.13
C LYS A 284 -12.31 21.03 -12.23
N LEU A 285 -12.02 20.25 -11.18
CA LEU A 285 -12.43 18.84 -11.10
C LEU A 285 -13.80 18.69 -10.43
N ARG A 286 -14.76 18.03 -11.09
CA ARG A 286 -16.01 17.62 -10.46
C ARG A 286 -15.83 16.28 -9.75
N VAL A 287 -15.54 16.33 -8.46
CA VAL A 287 -15.54 15.15 -7.59
C VAL A 287 -16.89 15.10 -6.88
N PRO A 288 -17.70 14.03 -7.03
CA PRO A 288 -18.86 13.81 -6.19
C PRO A 288 -18.46 13.95 -4.73
N GLN A 289 -19.22 14.74 -3.95
CA GLN A 289 -18.98 14.82 -2.51
C GLN A 289 -19.00 13.41 -1.90
N ASP A 290 -18.18 13.16 -0.88
CA ASP A 290 -18.01 11.86 -0.24
C ASP A 290 -19.30 11.38 0.47
N PHE A 291 -20.35 11.03 -0.29
CA PHE A 291 -21.51 10.29 0.17
C PHE A 291 -21.18 8.81 0.42
N GLU A 292 -19.94 8.36 0.10
CA GLU A 292 -19.48 6.98 0.28
C GLU A 292 -19.51 6.54 1.77
N GLU A 293 -19.28 7.44 2.74
CA GLU A 293 -19.40 7.09 4.17
C GLU A 293 -20.86 6.88 4.62
N GLU A 294 -21.84 7.49 3.96
CA GLU A 294 -23.27 7.29 4.26
C GLU A 294 -23.81 6.03 3.56
N TYR A 295 -23.39 5.78 2.32
CA TYR A 295 -23.71 4.56 1.57
C TYR A 295 -23.13 3.27 2.18
N GLU A 296 -21.93 3.32 2.77
CA GLU A 296 -21.37 2.16 3.51
C GLU A 296 -22.11 1.92 4.84
N ARG A 297 -22.60 2.96 5.52
CA ARG A 297 -23.46 2.83 6.71
C ARG A 297 -24.78 2.12 6.36
N GLU A 298 -25.42 2.49 5.24
CA GLU A 298 -26.67 1.86 4.80
C GLU A 298 -26.49 0.40 4.34
N ARG A 299 -25.34 0.03 3.76
CA ARG A 299 -25.05 -1.37 3.39
C ARG A 299 -24.59 -2.24 4.57
N GLY A 300 -23.99 -1.64 5.60
CA GLY A 300 -23.62 -2.34 6.83
C GLY A 300 -24.83 -2.96 7.54
N ASP A 301 -25.98 -2.28 7.50
CA ASP A 301 -27.22 -2.75 8.12
C ASP A 301 -27.97 -3.82 7.32
N ARG A 302 -27.70 -3.96 6.01
CA ARG A 302 -28.33 -4.98 5.15
C ARG A 302 -27.59 -6.32 5.12
N ARG A 303 -26.42 -6.46 5.75
CA ARG A 303 -25.65 -7.73 5.81
C ARG A 303 -26.06 -8.69 6.94
N ARG A 304 -27.30 -8.58 7.42
CA ARG A 304 -28.01 -9.63 8.19
C ARG A 304 -29.12 -10.30 7.37
N GLY A 305 -28.88 -10.55 6.08
CA GLY A 305 -29.82 -11.27 5.23
C GLY A 305 -29.18 -11.88 3.99
N GLN A 306 -29.13 -13.21 3.97
CA GLN A 306 -28.98 -14.11 2.81
C GLN A 306 -27.68 -14.09 1.99
N GLY A 307 -27.07 -15.28 1.95
CA GLY A 307 -26.09 -15.66 0.93
C GLY A 307 -26.69 -15.58 -0.47
N GLY A 308 -25.97 -14.90 -1.36
CA GLY A 308 -26.28 -14.79 -2.77
C GLY A 308 -25.06 -15.20 -3.59
N SER A 309 -25.13 -16.44 -4.08
CA SER A 309 -24.46 -17.00 -5.25
C SER A 309 -23.86 -15.97 -6.21
N GLY A 310 -22.63 -16.24 -6.65
CA GLY A 310 -21.99 -15.55 -7.77
C GLY A 310 -22.93 -15.42 -8.96
N ARG A 311 -23.12 -14.19 -9.39
CA ARG A 311 -23.52 -13.86 -10.75
C ARG A 311 -22.42 -12.98 -11.31
N SER A 312 -21.82 -13.48 -12.38
CA SER A 312 -20.89 -12.78 -13.24
C SER A 312 -21.50 -11.44 -13.63
N ASN A 313 -21.02 -10.35 -13.02
CA ASN A 313 -21.08 -9.05 -13.68
C ASN A 313 -20.04 -9.10 -14.80
N GLY A 314 -20.30 -8.44 -15.94
CA GLY A 314 -19.34 -8.38 -17.04
C GLY A 314 -17.95 -7.99 -16.52
N VAL A 315 -16.90 -8.51 -17.16
CA VAL A 315 -15.51 -8.27 -16.73
C VAL A 315 -15.22 -6.76 -16.67
N GLU A 316 -15.94 -5.98 -17.49
CA GLU A 316 -15.92 -4.50 -17.50
C GLU A 316 -16.52 -3.85 -16.23
N GLN A 317 -17.46 -4.48 -15.52
CA GLN A 317 -18.06 -3.87 -14.31
C GLN A 317 -17.33 -4.22 -13.02
N GLY A 318 -16.55 -5.31 -13.01
CA GLY A 318 -15.81 -5.77 -11.82
C GLY A 318 -14.45 -5.08 -11.62
N PHE A 319 -13.71 -4.84 -12.72
CA PHE A 319 -12.36 -4.26 -12.67
C PHE A 319 -12.40 -2.72 -12.65
N CYS A 320 -13.25 -2.10 -13.47
CA CYS A 320 -13.36 -0.63 -13.57
C CYS A 320 -13.90 0.03 -12.30
N ASN A 321 -14.61 -0.72 -11.45
CA ASN A 321 -15.19 -0.24 -10.19
C ASN A 321 -14.45 -0.76 -8.94
N LEU A 322 -13.21 -1.23 -9.09
CA LEU A 322 -12.40 -1.63 -7.95
C LEU A 322 -12.22 -0.46 -6.98
N LYS A 323 -12.18 -0.79 -5.69
CA LYS A 323 -11.82 0.19 -4.65
C LYS A 323 -10.30 0.26 -4.56
N PHE A 324 -9.77 1.48 -4.71
CA PHE A 324 -8.34 1.79 -4.64
C PHE A 324 -7.96 2.54 -3.37
N ARG A 325 -8.82 2.56 -2.35
CA ARG A 325 -8.59 3.36 -1.14
C ARG A 325 -9.23 2.74 0.08
N ARG A 326 -8.52 2.80 1.21
CA ARG A 326 -9.06 2.56 2.56
C ARG A 326 -8.40 3.51 3.56
N ASN A 327 -9.17 4.04 4.51
CA ASN A 327 -8.64 4.96 5.53
C ASN A 327 -8.39 4.25 6.87
N PHE A 328 -7.17 4.34 7.40
CA PHE A 328 -6.78 3.77 8.70
C PHE A 328 -7.42 4.47 9.91
N ASN A 329 -7.78 5.75 9.78
CA ASN A 329 -8.36 6.53 10.87
C ASN A 329 -9.86 6.25 11.07
N THR A 330 -10.46 5.35 10.29
CA THR A 330 -11.85 4.90 10.49
C THR A 330 -11.97 4.09 11.79
N PRO A 331 -12.61 4.60 12.86
CA PRO A 331 -12.54 3.96 14.19
C PRO A 331 -13.10 2.53 14.23
N THR A 332 -14.09 2.23 13.40
CA THR A 332 -14.75 0.92 13.29
C THR A 332 -13.89 -0.16 12.65
N THR A 333 -12.69 0.16 12.17
CA THR A 333 -11.77 -0.76 11.48
C THR A 333 -10.61 -1.25 12.34
N THR A 334 -10.66 -0.99 13.64
CA THR A 334 -9.60 -1.40 14.57
C THR A 334 -9.66 -2.91 14.81
N ASP A 335 -8.60 -3.64 14.47
CA ASP A 335 -8.53 -5.10 14.63
C ASP A 335 -8.08 -5.51 16.03
N VAL A 336 -7.08 -4.80 16.56
CA VAL A 336 -6.56 -5.04 17.92
C VAL A 336 -6.58 -3.72 18.68
N PHE A 337 -7.20 -3.73 19.86
CA PHE A 337 -7.27 -2.57 20.73
C PHE A 337 -6.99 -2.93 22.18
N ASN A 338 -6.05 -2.22 22.80
CA ASN A 338 -5.81 -2.25 24.23
C ASN A 338 -5.82 -0.81 24.75
N PRO A 339 -6.81 -0.41 25.57
CA PRO A 339 -7.01 0.99 25.97
C PRO A 339 -5.87 1.59 26.79
N ARG A 340 -4.92 0.77 27.26
CA ARG A 340 -3.74 1.20 28.02
C ARG A 340 -2.42 0.95 27.30
N ALA A 341 -2.45 0.54 26.04
CA ALA A 341 -1.25 0.19 25.31
C ALA A 341 -1.25 0.64 23.85
N GLY A 342 -2.39 0.61 23.15
CA GLY A 342 -2.42 1.03 21.75
C GLY A 342 -3.50 0.36 20.90
N ARG A 343 -3.39 0.56 19.57
CA ARG A 343 -4.27 -0.03 18.56
C ARG A 343 -3.50 -0.44 17.29
N ILE A 344 -4.07 -1.41 16.57
CA ILE A 344 -3.60 -1.85 15.25
C ILE A 344 -4.81 -1.89 14.31
N ASN A 345 -4.65 -1.31 13.12
CA ASN A 345 -5.60 -1.37 12.02
C ASN A 345 -4.89 -1.99 10.81
N THR A 346 -5.45 -3.02 10.20
CA THR A 346 -4.86 -3.76 9.08
C THR A 346 -5.69 -3.56 7.82
N VAL A 347 -5.00 -3.27 6.71
CA VAL A 347 -5.56 -3.22 5.37
C VAL A 347 -4.89 -4.33 4.55
N ASN A 348 -5.66 -5.39 4.28
CA ASN A 348 -5.26 -6.57 3.51
C ASN A 348 -6.36 -6.93 2.49
N SER A 349 -6.21 -8.06 1.78
CA SER A 349 -7.16 -8.42 0.71
C SER A 349 -8.60 -8.70 1.16
N ASN A 350 -8.84 -8.94 2.46
CA ASN A 350 -10.20 -9.05 2.99
C ASN A 350 -10.89 -7.69 3.09
N SER A 351 -10.12 -6.63 3.37
CA SER A 351 -10.62 -5.26 3.52
C SER A 351 -10.63 -4.48 2.20
N LEU A 352 -9.68 -4.80 1.30
CA LEU A 352 -9.47 -4.11 0.03
C LEU A 352 -9.02 -5.14 -1.02
N PRO A 353 -9.96 -5.76 -1.78
CA PRO A 353 -9.69 -6.96 -2.60
C PRO A 353 -8.57 -6.87 -3.62
N ILE A 354 -8.26 -5.68 -4.13
CA ILE A 354 -7.14 -5.46 -5.07
C ILE A 354 -5.79 -5.87 -4.47
N LEU A 355 -5.66 -5.85 -3.15
CA LEU A 355 -4.44 -6.28 -2.45
C LEU A 355 -4.13 -7.78 -2.63
N GLU A 356 -5.12 -8.62 -2.96
CA GLU A 356 -4.87 -10.01 -3.37
C GLU A 356 -4.13 -10.05 -4.71
N PHE A 357 -4.54 -9.19 -5.65
CA PHE A 357 -3.88 -9.11 -6.93
C PHE A 357 -2.48 -8.53 -6.78
N LEU A 358 -2.29 -7.49 -5.96
CA LEU A 358 -0.96 -6.87 -5.78
C LEU A 358 -0.01 -7.67 -4.91
N GLN A 359 -0.52 -8.60 -4.10
CA GLN A 359 0.22 -9.28 -3.04
C GLN A 359 0.89 -8.28 -2.07
N LEU A 360 0.18 -7.22 -1.69
CA LEU A 360 0.64 -6.22 -0.71
C LEU A 360 -0.35 -6.09 0.45
N SER A 361 0.10 -5.67 1.62
CA SER A 361 -0.76 -5.27 2.73
C SER A 361 -0.12 -4.16 3.55
N ALA A 362 -0.94 -3.50 4.37
CA ALA A 362 -0.51 -2.38 5.20
C ALA A 362 -1.12 -2.48 6.60
N GLN A 363 -0.42 -1.97 7.61
CA GLN A 363 -0.91 -1.85 8.97
C GLN A 363 -0.60 -0.46 9.51
N HIS A 364 -1.52 0.11 10.27
CA HIS A 364 -1.31 1.31 11.05
C HIS A 364 -1.30 0.96 12.53
N VAL A 365 -0.23 1.33 13.22
CA VAL A 365 -0.02 0.98 14.61
C VAL A 365 0.19 2.23 15.43
N VAL A 366 -0.57 2.36 16.51
CA VAL A 366 -0.42 3.42 17.50
C VAL A 366 -0.10 2.77 18.83
N LEU A 367 1.08 3.04 19.39
CA LEU A 367 1.48 2.64 20.73
C LEU A 367 1.47 3.84 21.68
N TYR A 368 0.86 3.66 22.84
CA TYR A 368 0.87 4.65 23.92
C TYR A 368 2.18 4.64 24.69
N LYS A 369 2.33 5.59 25.62
CA LYS A 369 3.54 5.77 26.45
C LYS A 369 4.06 4.43 26.98
N ASN A 370 5.33 4.12 26.68
CA ASN A 370 6.04 2.93 27.15
C ASN A 370 5.41 1.57 26.78
N ALA A 371 4.37 1.54 25.93
CA ALA A 371 3.73 0.31 25.50
C ALA A 371 4.63 -0.49 24.56
N ILE A 372 4.32 -1.77 24.41
CA ILE A 372 5.16 -2.72 23.67
C ILE A 372 4.31 -3.43 22.60
N ILE A 373 4.81 -3.48 21.37
CA ILE A 373 4.45 -4.57 20.45
C ILE A 373 5.30 -5.76 20.83
N GLY A 374 4.65 -6.85 21.24
CA GLY A 374 5.33 -8.04 21.70
C GLY A 374 6.23 -8.64 20.61
N PRO A 375 7.27 -9.40 21.01
CA PRO A 375 8.19 -10.03 20.06
C PRO A 375 7.41 -10.91 19.07
N ARG A 376 7.66 -10.73 17.77
CA ARG A 376 7.02 -11.46 16.67
C ARG A 376 7.94 -11.59 15.47
N TRP A 377 7.64 -12.49 14.54
CA TRP A 377 8.23 -12.47 13.20
C TRP A 377 7.14 -12.49 12.12
N ASN A 378 7.45 -11.99 10.93
CA ASN A 378 6.57 -12.14 9.75
C ASN A 378 6.84 -13.51 9.10
N LEU A 379 5.79 -14.30 8.86
CA LEU A 379 5.89 -15.66 8.32
C LEU A 379 6.07 -15.71 6.81
N ASN A 380 5.44 -14.79 6.08
CA ASN A 380 5.28 -14.83 4.62
C ASN A 380 5.46 -13.46 3.95
N ALA A 381 6.11 -12.51 4.62
CA ALA A 381 6.33 -11.17 4.10
C ALA A 381 7.58 -10.54 4.72
N HIS A 382 8.26 -9.71 3.94
CA HIS A 382 9.10 -8.63 4.47
C HIS A 382 8.21 -7.47 4.91
N SER A 383 8.74 -6.56 5.72
CA SER A 383 7.99 -5.37 6.15
C SER A 383 8.85 -4.12 6.19
N ALA A 384 8.34 -2.99 5.72
CA ALA A 384 8.95 -1.68 5.91
C ALA A 384 8.09 -0.84 6.86
N LEU A 385 8.69 -0.38 7.95
CA LEU A 385 8.05 0.41 8.99
C LEU A 385 8.41 1.88 8.79
N TYR A 386 7.44 2.72 8.43
CA TYR A 386 7.59 4.17 8.34
C TYR A 386 7.01 4.86 9.59
N VAL A 387 7.87 5.50 10.39
CA VAL A 387 7.44 6.18 11.62
C VAL A 387 6.76 7.50 11.29
N THR A 388 5.49 7.65 11.65
CA THR A 388 4.70 8.85 11.39
C THR A 388 4.70 9.82 12.56
N ARG A 389 4.75 9.33 13.81
CA ARG A 389 4.80 10.17 15.03
C ARG A 389 5.57 9.51 16.17
N GLY A 390 6.17 10.34 17.02
CA GLY A 390 6.87 9.90 18.23
C GLY A 390 8.17 9.17 17.96
N GLU A 391 8.59 8.38 18.95
CA GLU A 391 9.84 7.62 18.93
C GLU A 391 9.72 6.35 19.77
N GLY A 392 10.57 5.37 19.51
CA GLY A 392 10.64 4.16 20.32
C GLY A 392 11.89 3.35 20.06
N ARG A 393 12.20 2.40 20.95
CA ARG A 393 13.30 1.47 20.77
C ARG A 393 12.80 0.24 20.04
N VAL A 394 13.50 -0.16 18.99
CA VAL A 394 13.22 -1.37 18.23
C VAL A 394 14.41 -2.32 18.35
N GLN A 395 14.12 -3.60 18.51
CA GLN A 395 15.12 -4.65 18.43
C GLN A 395 14.71 -5.64 17.34
N VAL A 396 15.64 -5.95 16.45
CA VAL A 396 15.50 -6.96 15.39
C VAL A 396 16.58 -8.02 15.56
N VAL A 397 16.18 -9.29 15.51
CA VAL A 397 17.05 -10.46 15.71
C VAL A 397 16.99 -11.34 14.46
N GLY A 398 18.17 -11.67 13.92
CA GLY A 398 18.34 -12.55 12.76
C GLY A 398 18.32 -14.04 13.12
N ASP A 399 18.54 -14.87 12.12
CA ASP A 399 18.56 -16.33 12.23
C ASP A 399 19.72 -16.89 13.07
N GLU A 400 20.84 -16.15 13.17
CA GLU A 400 21.93 -16.46 14.11
C GLU A 400 21.58 -16.18 15.59
N GLY A 401 20.38 -15.66 15.88
CA GLY A 401 19.99 -15.25 17.23
C GLY A 401 20.67 -13.98 17.74
N LYS A 402 21.45 -13.30 16.88
CA LYS A 402 22.07 -12.01 17.18
C LYS A 402 21.13 -10.87 16.85
N SER A 403 21.20 -9.82 17.67
CA SER A 403 20.52 -8.56 17.36
C SER A 403 21.24 -7.87 16.19
N VAL A 404 20.52 -7.73 15.08
CA VAL A 404 20.98 -7.02 13.88
C VAL A 404 20.51 -5.56 13.88
N PHE A 405 19.58 -5.21 14.77
CA PHE A 405 19.18 -3.84 15.08
C PHE A 405 18.84 -3.74 16.56
N ASP A 406 19.37 -2.73 17.24
CA ASP A 406 18.97 -2.35 18.59
C ASP A 406 19.18 -0.84 18.78
N ASP A 407 18.23 -0.05 18.30
CA ASP A 407 18.32 1.41 18.37
C ASP A 407 16.94 2.06 18.47
N LYS A 408 16.91 3.38 18.58
CA LYS A 408 15.72 4.19 18.46
C LYS A 408 15.32 4.37 16.99
N VAL A 409 14.02 4.40 16.77
CA VAL A 409 13.41 4.92 15.55
C VAL A 409 12.63 6.18 15.89
N GLN A 410 12.62 7.14 14.97
CA GLN A 410 11.95 8.43 15.12
C GLN A 410 11.16 8.80 13.86
N ARG A 411 10.25 9.77 13.99
CA ARG A 411 9.43 10.29 12.88
C ARG A 411 10.24 10.52 11.60
N GLY A 412 9.70 10.07 10.47
CA GLY A 412 10.27 10.24 9.14
C GLY A 412 11.25 9.14 8.73
N GLN A 413 11.62 8.22 9.63
CA GLN A 413 12.50 7.09 9.33
C GLN A 413 11.75 5.86 8.83
N ILE A 414 12.41 5.08 7.98
CA ILE A 414 12.01 3.74 7.57
C ILE A 414 12.95 2.69 8.18
N LEU A 415 12.39 1.67 8.81
CA LEU A 415 13.11 0.45 9.18
C LEU A 415 12.56 -0.74 8.40
N VAL A 416 13.40 -1.37 7.59
CA VAL A 416 13.06 -2.59 6.85
C VAL A 416 13.40 -3.82 7.70
N VAL A 417 12.44 -4.73 7.83
CA VAL A 417 12.57 -5.97 8.59
C VAL A 417 12.31 -7.14 7.65
N PRO A 418 13.33 -7.95 7.32
CA PRO A 418 13.15 -9.10 6.45
C PRO A 418 12.24 -10.18 7.04
N GLN A 419 11.66 -11.00 6.17
CA GLN A 419 10.86 -12.17 6.56
C GLN A 419 11.64 -13.07 7.53
N GLY A 420 10.97 -13.59 8.55
CA GLY A 420 11.57 -14.51 9.53
C GLY A 420 12.38 -13.84 10.64
N PHE A 421 12.85 -12.60 10.46
CA PHE A 421 13.52 -11.86 11.54
C PHE A 421 12.53 -11.54 12.66
N ALA A 422 12.96 -11.77 13.91
CA ALA A 422 12.14 -11.47 15.07
C ALA A 422 12.29 -9.99 15.45
N VAL A 423 11.18 -9.29 15.65
CA VAL A 423 11.12 -7.87 15.99
C VAL A 423 10.29 -7.63 17.24
N VAL A 424 10.76 -6.73 18.09
CA VAL A 424 10.02 -6.18 19.24
C VAL A 424 10.16 -4.67 19.25
N LEU A 425 9.09 -3.96 19.58
CA LEU A 425 9.08 -2.50 19.63
C LEU A 425 8.57 -2.02 20.98
N LYS A 426 9.24 -1.04 21.57
CA LYS A 426 8.80 -0.35 22.78
C LYS A 426 8.72 1.15 22.52
N ALA A 427 7.52 1.70 22.67
CA ALA A 427 7.30 3.13 22.53
C ALA A 427 8.05 3.94 23.60
N GLY A 428 8.44 5.15 23.24
CA GLY A 428 8.97 6.16 24.15
C GLY A 428 7.91 6.75 25.06
N ARG A 429 8.23 7.90 25.68
CA ARG A 429 7.34 8.58 26.63
C ARG A 429 6.15 9.24 25.96
N GLU A 430 6.31 9.68 24.71
CA GLU A 430 5.27 10.36 23.92
C GLU A 430 4.43 9.39 23.09
N GLY A 431 4.71 8.08 23.17
CA GLY A 431 4.15 7.09 22.27
C GLY A 431 4.97 6.91 21.00
N LEU A 432 4.52 5.98 20.15
CA LEU A 432 5.12 5.68 18.86
C LEU A 432 4.00 5.32 17.88
N GLU A 433 4.04 5.91 16.70
CA GLU A 433 3.09 5.64 15.63
C GLU A 433 3.81 5.40 14.31
N TRP A 434 3.34 4.40 13.56
CA TRP A 434 3.92 4.06 12.26
C TRP A 434 2.90 3.40 11.34
N VAL A 435 3.24 3.41 10.06
CA VAL A 435 2.61 2.56 9.04
C VAL A 435 3.62 1.48 8.64
N GLU A 436 3.19 0.23 8.65
CA GLU A 436 3.99 -0.94 8.27
C GLU A 436 3.42 -1.54 6.99
N LEU A 437 4.23 -1.53 5.93
CA LEU A 437 3.87 -2.01 4.61
C LEU A 437 4.54 -3.36 4.38
N LYS A 438 3.83 -4.32 3.78
CA LYS A 438 4.27 -5.72 3.66
C LYS A 438 4.03 -6.24 2.25
N ASN A 439 5.00 -6.95 1.68
CA ASN A 439 4.88 -7.60 0.38
C ASN A 439 4.19 -8.97 0.47
N SER A 440 3.00 -8.98 1.09
CA SER A 440 2.06 -10.10 0.97
C SER A 440 0.63 -9.58 1.10
N GLY A 441 -0.29 -10.09 0.27
CA GLY A 441 -1.71 -9.69 0.27
C GLY A 441 -2.43 -9.98 1.59
N ASN A 442 -1.95 -10.99 2.31
CA ASN A 442 -2.41 -11.41 3.64
C ASN A 442 -1.20 -11.79 4.49
N ALA A 443 -0.39 -10.78 4.84
CA ALA A 443 0.79 -11.00 5.68
C ALA A 443 0.40 -11.56 7.06
N ILE A 444 1.10 -12.60 7.48
CA ILE A 444 0.86 -13.33 8.73
C ILE A 444 2.03 -13.10 9.68
N THR A 445 1.72 -12.73 10.92
CA THR A 445 2.70 -12.58 12.00
C THR A 445 2.57 -13.69 13.02
N SER A 446 3.70 -14.18 13.52
CA SER A 446 3.77 -15.15 14.61
C SER A 446 4.26 -14.49 15.90
N PRO A 447 3.39 -14.29 16.91
CA PRO A 447 3.82 -13.72 18.19
C PRO A 447 4.56 -14.74 19.07
N ILE A 448 5.59 -14.29 19.78
CA ILE A 448 6.40 -15.09 20.71
C ILE A 448 5.83 -15.04 22.13
N GLY A 449 5.26 -13.89 22.53
CA GLY A 449 4.65 -13.69 23.84
C GLY A 449 3.16 -13.34 23.78
N GLY A 450 2.42 -13.59 24.86
CA GLY A 450 1.00 -13.27 25.00
C GLY A 450 0.03 -14.41 24.63
N ARG A 451 -1.26 -14.08 24.55
CA ARG A 451 -2.35 -15.07 24.49
C ARG A 451 -2.37 -15.89 23.18
N THR A 452 -1.87 -15.34 22.09
CA THR A 452 -1.85 -15.99 20.76
C THR A 452 -0.46 -16.53 20.39
N SER A 453 0.47 -16.57 21.34
CA SER A 453 1.88 -16.86 21.05
C SER A 453 2.23 -18.32 20.80
N VAL A 454 3.36 -18.52 20.10
CA VAL A 454 3.96 -19.85 19.91
C VAL A 454 4.36 -20.49 21.24
N LEU A 455 4.88 -19.72 22.21
CA LEU A 455 5.18 -20.25 23.54
C LEU A 455 3.90 -20.76 24.23
N ARG A 456 2.75 -20.12 23.97
CA ARG A 456 1.47 -20.61 24.48
C ARG A 456 0.99 -21.88 23.77
N ALA A 457 1.39 -22.12 22.53
CA ALA A 457 1.04 -23.34 21.81
C ALA A 457 1.87 -24.57 22.22
N ILE A 458 3.11 -24.38 22.70
CA ILE A 458 4.02 -25.48 23.07
C ILE A 458 3.62 -26.12 24.43
N PRO A 459 3.61 -27.47 24.57
CA PRO A 459 3.33 -28.13 25.86
C PRO A 459 4.25 -27.63 26.99
N VAL A 460 3.70 -27.52 28.21
CA VAL A 460 4.45 -27.01 29.38
C VAL A 460 5.72 -27.83 29.65
N GLU A 461 5.66 -29.16 29.51
CA GLU A 461 6.81 -30.02 29.75
C GLU A 461 7.90 -29.85 28.69
N VAL A 462 7.53 -29.58 27.43
CA VAL A 462 8.51 -29.26 26.39
C VAL A 462 9.25 -27.97 26.76
N LEU A 463 8.53 -26.91 27.14
CA LEU A 463 9.16 -25.67 27.58
C LEU A 463 10.04 -25.84 28.82
N ALA A 464 9.58 -26.62 29.80
CA ALA A 464 10.32 -26.90 31.02
C ALA A 464 11.67 -27.55 30.73
N ASN A 465 11.68 -28.59 29.87
CA ASN A 465 12.90 -29.26 29.47
C ASN A 465 13.76 -28.40 28.51
N SER A 466 13.16 -27.69 27.56
CA SER A 466 13.88 -26.86 26.59
C SER A 466 14.64 -25.69 27.23
N TYR A 467 14.12 -25.14 28.33
CA TYR A 467 14.72 -23.99 29.01
C TYR A 467 15.38 -24.34 30.35
N ASP A 468 15.40 -25.62 30.75
CA ASP A 468 15.88 -26.08 32.06
C ASP A 468 15.22 -25.32 33.23
N ILE A 469 13.89 -25.26 33.23
CA ILE A 469 13.07 -24.58 34.25
C ILE A 469 12.00 -25.52 34.81
N SER A 470 11.45 -25.19 35.98
CA SER A 470 10.35 -25.96 36.54
C SER A 470 9.08 -25.85 35.69
N THR A 471 8.22 -26.87 35.74
CA THR A 471 6.90 -26.83 35.06
C THR A 471 6.05 -25.64 35.51
N LYS A 472 6.20 -25.18 36.76
CA LYS A 472 5.55 -23.99 37.30
C LYS A 472 6.06 -22.71 36.63
N GLU A 473 7.37 -22.60 36.40
CA GLU A 473 7.97 -21.47 35.68
C GLU A 473 7.59 -21.47 34.20
N ALA A 474 7.64 -22.62 33.53
CA ALA A 474 7.18 -22.79 32.16
C ALA A 474 5.69 -22.42 32.01
N TYR A 475 4.85 -22.83 32.95
CA TYR A 475 3.44 -22.43 32.98
C TYR A 475 3.29 -20.91 33.12
N LYS A 476 4.08 -20.26 33.99
CA LYS A 476 4.07 -18.79 34.14
C LYS A 476 4.60 -18.08 32.89
N LEU A 477 5.64 -18.60 32.24
CA LEU A 477 6.22 -18.04 31.02
C LEU A 477 5.16 -17.87 29.93
N LYS A 478 4.40 -18.94 29.64
CA LYS A 478 3.40 -18.93 28.58
C LYS A 478 2.03 -18.34 28.96
N ASN A 479 1.74 -18.18 30.26
CA ASN A 479 0.44 -17.67 30.75
C ASN A 479 0.54 -16.34 31.53
N GLY A 480 1.74 -15.77 31.70
CA GLY A 480 1.96 -14.58 32.52
C GLY A 480 1.41 -13.28 31.93
N ARG A 481 1.26 -13.23 30.60
CA ARG A 481 0.64 -12.11 29.86
C ARG A 481 -0.54 -12.64 29.05
N GLN A 482 -1.69 -12.00 29.19
CA GLN A 482 -2.94 -12.39 28.51
C GLN A 482 -3.33 -11.43 27.38
N GLU A 483 -2.55 -10.38 27.16
CA GLU A 483 -2.75 -9.48 26.03
C GLU A 483 -2.37 -10.16 24.70
N VAL A 484 -2.90 -9.60 23.60
CA VAL A 484 -2.65 -10.02 22.21
C VAL A 484 -1.96 -8.86 21.51
N GLU A 485 -0.75 -9.11 21.00
CA GLU A 485 0.12 -8.19 20.24
C GLU A 485 0.56 -6.90 20.93
N VAL A 486 -0.38 -6.13 21.50
CA VAL A 486 -0.15 -4.84 22.15
C VAL A 486 -0.18 -4.99 23.68
N PHE A 487 0.97 -4.80 24.30
CA PHE A 487 1.21 -5.05 25.72
C PHE A 487 1.34 -3.76 26.50
N ARG A 488 0.67 -3.72 27.66
CA ARG A 488 0.80 -2.61 28.62
C ARG A 488 2.24 -2.51 29.14
N PRO A 489 2.75 -1.30 29.39
CA PRO A 489 4.04 -1.13 30.04
C PRO A 489 4.11 -1.91 31.35
N PHE A 490 5.28 -2.43 31.66
CA PHE A 490 5.55 -2.94 33.00
C PHE A 490 5.59 -1.75 33.95
N GLN A 491 4.67 -1.70 34.91
CA GLN A 491 4.75 -0.74 36.01
C GLN A 491 5.63 -1.35 37.11
N SER A 492 6.81 -0.77 37.35
CA SER A 492 7.57 -1.10 38.55
C SER A 492 6.77 -0.76 39.82
N ARG A 493 7.10 -1.39 40.96
CA ARG A 493 6.49 -1.06 42.25
C ARG A 493 6.68 0.42 42.59
N ASP A 494 7.85 0.96 42.27
CA ASP A 494 8.23 2.35 42.52
C ASP A 494 7.45 3.34 41.63
N GLU A 495 7.16 2.99 40.37
CA GLU A 495 6.31 3.80 39.49
C GLU A 495 4.84 3.79 39.92
N LYS A 496 4.34 2.66 40.45
CA LYS A 496 3.01 2.61 41.05
C LYS A 496 2.90 3.50 42.28
N GLU A 497 3.94 3.57 43.11
CA GLU A 497 3.96 4.45 44.27
C GLU A 497 4.06 5.92 43.83
N ARG A 498 4.94 6.26 42.88
CA ARG A 498 5.03 7.62 42.31
C ARG A 498 3.73 8.11 41.68
N GLU A 499 3.05 7.28 40.87
CA GLU A 499 1.75 7.65 40.28
C GLU A 499 0.67 7.85 41.37
N ARG A 500 0.77 7.14 42.50
CA ARG A 500 -0.14 7.28 43.65
C ARG A 500 0.05 8.61 44.39
N PHE A 501 1.28 9.13 44.42
CA PHE A 501 1.62 10.40 45.09
C PHE A 501 1.51 11.63 44.17
N SER A 502 1.41 11.43 42.85
CA SER A 502 1.13 12.52 41.89
C SER A 502 -0.37 12.83 41.72
N ILE A 503 -1.24 12.09 42.42
CA ILE A 503 -2.67 12.41 42.56
C ILE A 503 -2.90 12.86 44.01
N VAL A 504 -2.32 14.00 44.39
CA VAL A 504 -2.67 14.79 45.59
C VAL A 504 -2.63 16.25 45.21
#